data_AF-A0A1E5IM86-F1
#
_entry.id   AF-A0A1E5IM86-F1
#
_cell.length_a   1.000
_cell.length_b   1.000
_cell.length_c   1.000
_cell.angle_alpha   90.00
_cell.angle_beta   90.00
_cell.angle_gamma   90.00
#
_symmetry.space_group_name_H-M   'P 1'
#
loop_
_entity.id
_entity.type
_entity.pdbx_description
1 polymer ?
#
loop_
_entity_poly.entity_id
_entity_poly.type
_entity_poly.pdbx_seq_one_letter_code
_entity_poly.pdbx_strand_id
1 'polypeptide(L)'
;MRYLAVNIEDIIKRNPDIIVLVNAGDINSEEIRNWNKYKMIKAVRNSKIFMIYAGDMFMPTPLTFAKGVAMLAKVIYEDVF
;
A
#
# COMPACT_ATOMS: atom_id res chain seq x y z
N MET A 1 12.96 -15.08 -1.59
CA MET A 1 12.68 -14.37 -0.32
C MET A 1 11.19 -14.46 -0.08
N ARG A 2 10.74 -15.02 1.05
CA ARG A 2 9.30 -15.17 1.36
C ARG A 2 8.92 -13.99 2.24
N TYR A 3 8.07 -13.08 1.74
CA TYR A 3 7.51 -12.03 2.58
C TYR A 3 6.68 -12.67 3.70
N LEU A 4 6.62 -12.02 4.86
CA LEU A 4 5.72 -12.44 5.92
C LEU A 4 4.29 -12.38 5.38
N ALA A 5 3.62 -13.53 5.33
CA ALA A 5 2.20 -13.57 5.04
C ALA A 5 1.46 -13.00 6.25
N VAL A 6 0.77 -11.89 6.06
CA VAL A 6 -0.09 -11.28 7.09
C VAL A 6 -1.51 -11.76 6.82
N ASN A 7 -2.22 -12.23 7.86
CA ASN A 7 -3.62 -12.63 7.74
C ASN A 7 -4.54 -11.39 7.78
N ILE A 8 -5.79 -11.54 7.34
CA ILE A 8 -6.74 -10.42 7.30
C ILE A 8 -7.21 -10.02 8.70
N GLU A 9 -7.30 -10.97 9.62
CA GLU A 9 -7.73 -10.78 11.00
C GLU A 9 -6.77 -9.86 11.77
N ASP A 10 -5.47 -10.01 11.56
CA ASP A 10 -4.41 -9.17 12.13
C ASP A 10 -4.49 -7.76 11.55
N ILE A 11 -4.83 -7.62 10.27
CA ILE A 11 -4.99 -6.29 9.64
C ILE A 11 -6.24 -5.60 10.16
N ILE A 12 -7.35 -6.32 10.32
CA ILE A 12 -8.57 -5.81 10.97
C ILE A 12 -8.27 -5.37 12.41
N LYS A 13 -7.52 -6.18 13.17
CA LYS A 13 -7.13 -5.87 14.55
C LYS A 13 -6.18 -4.67 14.65
N ARG A 14 -5.20 -4.56 13.75
CA ARG A 14 -4.28 -3.41 13.65
C ARG A 14 -5.00 -2.14 13.22
N ASN A 15 -6.05 -2.27 12.40
CA ASN A 15 -6.89 -1.20 11.92
C ASN A 15 -6.09 0.00 11.34
N PRO A 16 -5.29 -0.23 10.29
CA PRO A 16 -4.37 0.78 9.77
C PRO A 16 -5.11 2.00 9.20
N ASP A 17 -4.49 3.16 9.30
CA ASP A 17 -5.00 4.41 8.69
C ASP A 17 -4.74 4.47 7.18
N ILE A 18 -3.72 3.76 6.68
CA ILE A 18 -3.34 3.69 5.25
C ILE A 18 -2.97 2.24 4.88
N ILE A 19 -3.40 1.77 3.71
CA ILE A 19 -2.95 0.51 3.11
C ILE A 19 -2.21 0.83 1.81
N VAL A 20 -0.99 0.34 1.67
CA VAL A 20 -0.19 0.44 0.44
C VAL A 20 -0.07 -0.93 -0.18
N LEU A 21 -0.61 -1.07 -1.39
CA LEU A 21 -0.50 -2.27 -2.22
C LEU A 21 0.66 -2.08 -3.19
N VAL A 22 1.61 -3.02 -3.16
CA VAL A 22 2.78 -3.00 -4.05
C VAL A 22 2.56 -3.99 -5.17
N ASN A 23 2.54 -3.50 -6.40
CA ASN A 23 2.30 -4.30 -7.58
C ASN A 23 3.59 -4.60 -8.35
N ALA A 24 3.98 -5.87 -8.48
CA ALA A 24 5.16 -6.30 -9.23
C ALA A 24 4.87 -6.76 -10.68
N GLY A 25 3.74 -6.34 -11.27
CA GLY A 25 3.35 -6.73 -12.63
C GLY A 25 1.96 -6.22 -13.02
N ASP A 26 1.18 -7.05 -13.71
CA ASP A 26 -0.25 -6.77 -13.92
C ASP A 26 -1.02 -7.19 -12.67
N ILE A 27 -1.52 -6.22 -11.91
CA ILE A 27 -2.58 -6.49 -10.93
C ILE A 27 -3.79 -5.57 -11.18
N ASN A 28 -4.88 -6.31 -11.20
CA ASN A 28 -6.25 -6.03 -11.51
C ASN A 28 -6.89 -5.17 -10.41
N SER A 29 -7.78 -4.26 -10.78
CA SER A 29 -8.72 -3.51 -9.91
C SER A 29 -9.47 -4.37 -8.86
N GLU A 30 -9.37 -5.69 -8.95
CA GLU A 30 -9.95 -6.70 -8.10
C GLU A 30 -9.40 -6.73 -6.67
N GLU A 31 -8.13 -6.42 -6.46
CA GLU A 31 -7.54 -6.44 -5.12
C GLU A 31 -8.09 -5.30 -4.25
N ILE A 32 -8.23 -4.11 -4.84
CA ILE A 32 -8.94 -2.98 -4.23
C ILE A 32 -10.42 -3.34 -3.96
N ARG A 33 -11.09 -4.02 -4.90
CA ARG A 33 -12.47 -4.50 -4.69
C ARG A 33 -12.58 -5.48 -3.52
N ASN A 34 -11.59 -6.35 -3.32
CA ASN A 34 -11.56 -7.27 -2.18
C ASN A 34 -11.36 -6.53 -0.86
N TRP A 35 -10.46 -5.54 -0.81
CA TRP A 35 -10.29 -4.69 0.38
C TRP A 35 -11.54 -3.89 0.74
N ASN A 36 -12.30 -3.42 -0.26
CA ASN A 36 -13.55 -2.69 -0.07
C ASN A 36 -14.66 -3.50 0.63
N LYS A 37 -14.51 -4.82 0.77
CA LYS A 37 -15.40 -5.65 1.58
C LYS A 37 -15.24 -5.38 3.09
N TYR A 38 -14.06 -4.93 3.53
CA TYR A 38 -13.70 -4.75 4.93
C TYR A 38 -13.86 -3.29 5.40
N LYS A 39 -15.06 -2.72 5.25
CA LYS A 39 -15.38 -1.31 5.56
C LYS A 39 -15.12 -0.88 7.02
N MET A 40 -14.90 -1.84 7.92
CA MET A 40 -14.55 -1.58 9.32
C MET A 40 -13.11 -1.07 9.50
N ILE A 41 -12.24 -1.33 8.53
CA ILE A 41 -10.85 -0.86 8.54
C ILE A 41 -10.83 0.63 8.18
N LYS A 42 -10.13 1.45 8.98
CA LYS A 42 -10.02 2.90 8.76
C LYS A 42 -9.54 3.25 7.37
N ALA A 43 -8.46 2.62 6.90
CA ALA A 43 -7.94 2.84 5.55
C ALA A 43 -8.99 2.62 4.46
N VAL A 44 -9.80 1.56 4.57
CA VAL A 44 -10.87 1.26 3.61
C VAL A 44 -11.98 2.30 3.69
N ARG A 45 -12.46 2.61 4.90
CA ARG A 45 -13.54 3.58 5.13
C ARG A 45 -13.18 4.98 4.63
N ASN A 46 -11.92 5.37 4.79
CA ASN A 46 -11.43 6.70 4.42
C ASN A 46 -10.86 6.72 2.99
N SER A 47 -11.05 5.66 2.20
CA SER A 47 -10.51 5.53 0.83
C SER A 47 -8.99 5.74 0.73
N LYS A 48 -8.25 5.41 1.79
CA LYS A 48 -6.78 5.49 1.89
C LYS A 48 -6.11 4.17 1.54
N ILE A 49 -6.47 3.61 0.37
CA ILE A 49 -5.83 2.43 -0.22
C ILE A 49 -5.11 2.87 -1.49
N PHE A 50 -3.79 2.75 -1.50
CA PHE A 50 -2.95 3.23 -2.59
C PHE A 50 -2.24 2.07 -3.26
N MET A 51 -2.25 2.06 -4.59
CA MET A 51 -1.54 1.08 -5.39
C MET A 51 -0.27 1.70 -5.97
N ILE A 52 0.86 1.05 -5.74
CA ILE A 52 2.18 1.54 -6.07
C ILE A 52 2.86 0.50 -6.99
N TYR A 53 3.36 0.93 -8.15
CA TYR A 53 4.01 0.04 -9.11
C TYR A 53 5.46 -0.25 -8.75
N ALA A 54 5.80 -1.52 -8.56
CA ALA A 54 7.06 -1.92 -7.97
C ALA A 54 8.28 -1.71 -8.88
N GLY A 55 8.08 -1.76 -10.20
CA GLY A 55 9.15 -1.70 -11.20
C GLY A 55 10.00 -0.42 -11.10
N ASP A 56 9.40 0.68 -10.65
CA ASP A 56 10.09 1.98 -10.60
C ASP A 56 10.69 2.31 -9.22
N MET A 57 10.44 1.50 -8.20
CA MET A 57 10.68 1.88 -6.80
C MET A 57 11.46 0.87 -5.95
N PHE A 58 11.39 -0.43 -6.26
CA PHE A 58 12.03 -1.45 -5.43
C PHE A 58 13.31 -2.04 -6.03
N MET A 59 13.91 -1.36 -7.02
CA MET A 59 15.26 -1.72 -7.43
C MET A 59 16.25 -1.35 -6.33
N PRO A 60 17.32 -2.13 -6.10
CA PRO A 60 18.30 -1.88 -5.04
C PRO A 60 19.32 -0.81 -5.49
N THR A 61 18.85 0.35 -5.94
CA THR A 61 19.70 1.48 -6.31
C THR A 61 19.40 2.70 -5.43
N PRO A 62 20.39 3.56 -5.14
CA PRO A 62 20.16 4.78 -4.36
C PRO A 62 19.07 5.68 -4.96
N LEU A 63 19.01 5.77 -6.29
CA LEU A 63 18.03 6.59 -7.00
C LEU A 63 16.60 6.07 -6.81
N THR A 64 16.38 4.77 -7.00
CA THR A 64 15.05 4.15 -6.85
C THR A 64 14.59 4.14 -5.41
N PHE A 65 15.50 3.98 -4.44
CA PHE A 65 15.19 4.14 -3.02
C PHE A 65 14.70 5.57 -2.70
N ALA A 66 15.43 6.60 -3.13
CA ALA A 66 15.03 7.98 -2.89
C ALA A 66 13.67 8.31 -3.52
N LYS A 67 13.41 7.82 -4.74
CA LYS A 67 12.11 7.94 -5.41
C LYS A 67 10.98 7.24 -4.65
N GLY A 68 11.22 6.00 -4.18
CA GLY A 68 10.24 5.23 -3.41
C GLY A 68 9.87 5.91 -2.09
N VAL A 69 10.87 6.41 -1.36
CA VAL A 69 10.63 7.17 -0.12
C VAL A 69 9.83 8.44 -0.39
N ALA A 70 10.18 9.21 -1.43
CA ALA A 70 9.44 10.42 -1.79
C ALA A 70 7.99 10.12 -2.19
N MET A 71 7.73 9.04 -2.92
CA MET A 71 6.36 8.64 -3.26
C MET A 71 5.57 8.23 -2.01
N LEU A 72 6.16 7.41 -1.13
CA LEU A 72 5.51 7.02 0.13
C LEU A 72 5.24 8.23 1.01
N ALA A 73 6.17 9.20 1.08
CA ALA A 73 5.99 10.41 1.85
C ALA A 73 4.77 11.23 1.37
N LYS A 74 4.58 11.36 0.05
CA LYS A 74 3.39 12.02 -0.53
C LYS A 74 2.09 11.30 -0.19
N VAL A 75 2.11 9.96 -0.17
CA VAL A 75 0.94 9.14 0.17
C VAL A 75 0.61 9.23 1.66
N ILE A 76 1.63 9.24 2.51
CA ILE A 76 1.47 9.21 3.97
C ILE A 76 1.17 10.62 4.53
N TYR A 77 1.81 11.66 3.99
CA TYR A 77 1.73 13.03 4.47
C TYR A 77 1.09 13.95 3.42
N GLU A 78 -0.15 13.64 3.03
CA GLU A 78 -0.92 14.42 2.04
C GLU A 78 -1.07 15.91 2.41
N ASP A 79 -1.08 16.23 3.70
CA ASP A 79 -1.23 17.62 4.18
C ASP A 79 0.08 18.44 4.13
N VAL A 80 1.22 17.77 3.90
CA VAL A 80 2.55 18.38 3.92
C VAL A 80 3.11 18.58 2.51
N PHE A 81 2.58 17.85 1.52
CA PHE A 81 3.04 17.84 0.12
C PHE A 81 1.91 18.20 -0.85
#